data_AF-A0A7K4HED2-F1
#
_entry.id   AF-A0A7K4HED2-F1
#
_cell.length_a   1.000
_cell.length_b   1.000
_cell.length_c   1.000
_cell.angle_alpha   90.00
_cell.angle_beta   90.00
_cell.angle_gamma   90.00
#
_symmetry.space_group_name_H-M   'P 1'
#
loop_
_entity.id
_entity.type
_entity.pdbx_description
1 polymer ?
#
loop_
_entity_poly.entity_id
_entity_poly.type
_entity_poly.pdbx_seq_one_letter_code
_entity_poly.pdbx_strand_id
1 'polypeptide(L)'
;MIAEMSSDIKIFRLNYSGSFEEILPEKILDNLTLFNILTFYIPNQKRMYIWIGKRVSQSLKSHIPQIRSAISREHPELQIIRNITIESGLEPPEFLEVIGIEESTLKSNIRGLEIKLLPVLSEINRLKSQTDKYFILDEFENAIKISQKIVALAKAINDDSLEQDQYNFIDEAQSRARASETLHEIESLCKKATMEFDQLIKDENYQKAHKLVEDIKIKFENKYSLSTIPLAQQLLLKDENMVYRLKIEQEPIIKEIELFIKSFEKSFSKHNLNEIRDFLESKKDMSQHFLDDKIKFKLKQMNDIYNRTREELVNEISQLSSVALKNMNIGEISNSLEIFEKIVEKLDFDGKYQRGEQE
;
A
#
# COMPACT_ATOMS: atom_id res chain seq x y z
N MET A 1 30.31 -40.17 51.25
CA MET A 1 31.74 -39.79 51.30
C MET A 1 32.03 -39.09 49.99
N ILE A 2 32.13 -37.78 50.01
CA ILE A 2 32.42 -36.97 48.82
C ILE A 2 33.94 -37.06 48.63
N ALA A 3 34.38 -37.75 47.58
CA ALA A 3 35.77 -37.74 47.19
C ALA A 3 36.15 -36.31 46.79
N GLU A 4 37.27 -35.80 47.33
CA GLU A 4 37.85 -34.51 46.96
C GLU A 4 38.04 -34.44 45.45
N MET A 5 37.15 -33.71 44.76
CA MET A 5 37.20 -33.49 43.32
C MET A 5 38.32 -32.49 42.98
N SER A 6 39.53 -33.01 42.78
CA SER A 6 40.58 -32.31 42.03
C SER A 6 40.32 -32.44 40.53
N SER A 7 39.40 -31.64 39.99
CA SER A 7 39.46 -31.26 38.58
C SER A 7 38.72 -29.96 38.34
N ASP A 8 39.50 -28.95 37.98
CA ASP A 8 39.13 -27.57 37.64
C ASP A 8 38.32 -27.53 36.31
N ILE A 9 37.22 -28.29 36.24
CA ILE A 9 36.41 -28.42 35.02
C ILE A 9 35.65 -27.12 34.82
N LYS A 10 35.81 -26.51 33.64
CA LYS A 10 34.98 -25.37 33.22
C LYS A 10 33.78 -25.87 32.42
N ILE A 11 32.60 -25.38 32.75
CA ILE A 11 31.33 -25.87 32.19
C ILE A 11 30.59 -24.69 31.61
N PHE A 12 30.15 -24.81 30.36
CA PHE A 12 29.48 -23.73 29.66
C PHE A 12 28.18 -24.21 29.03
N ARG A 13 27.10 -23.45 29.18
CA ARG A 13 25.87 -23.60 28.41
C ARG A 13 25.98 -22.79 27.15
N LEU A 14 25.67 -23.39 26.01
CA LEU A 14 25.48 -22.65 24.77
C LEU A 14 24.09 -22.01 24.76
N ASN A 15 24.05 -20.69 24.61
CA ASN A 15 22.81 -19.95 24.42
C ASN A 15 22.49 -19.79 22.93
N TYR A 16 21.25 -19.42 22.60
CA TYR A 16 20.77 -19.24 21.23
C TYR A 16 21.48 -18.14 20.43
N SER A 17 22.02 -17.14 21.11
CA SER A 17 22.90 -16.12 20.51
C SER A 17 24.21 -16.70 19.97
N GLY A 18 24.53 -17.96 20.29
CA GLY A 18 25.84 -18.56 20.08
C GLY A 18 26.86 -18.20 21.16
N SER A 19 26.47 -17.44 22.20
CA SER A 19 27.34 -17.11 23.33
C SER A 19 27.30 -18.18 24.42
N PHE A 20 28.29 -18.15 25.30
CA PHE A 20 28.41 -19.12 26.39
C PHE A 20 28.10 -18.49 27.75
N GLU A 21 27.42 -19.26 28.60
CA GLU A 21 27.22 -18.95 30.01
C GLU A 21 27.94 -19.99 30.85
N GLU A 22 28.84 -19.56 31.74
CA GLU A 22 29.53 -20.47 32.65
C GLU A 22 28.59 -21.00 33.74
N ILE A 23 28.60 -22.32 33.94
CA ILE A 23 27.75 -23.02 34.90
C ILE A 23 28.61 -23.53 36.04
N LEU A 24 28.13 -23.32 37.27
CA LEU A 24 28.76 -23.85 38.47
C LEU A 24 28.63 -25.39 38.55
N PRO A 25 29.65 -26.12 39.03
CA PRO A 25 29.61 -27.58 39.12
C PRO A 25 28.41 -28.15 39.89
N GLU A 26 27.90 -27.44 40.89
CA GLU A 26 26.74 -27.89 41.68
C GLU A 26 25.44 -27.89 40.88
N LYS A 27 25.40 -27.17 39.75
CA LYS A 27 24.22 -27.01 38.88
C LYS A 27 24.27 -27.86 37.61
N ILE A 28 25.24 -28.77 37.47
CA ILE A 28 25.40 -29.59 36.25
C ILE A 28 24.12 -30.39 35.97
N LEU A 29 23.59 -31.09 36.97
CA LEU A 29 22.44 -31.96 36.79
C LEU A 29 21.17 -31.19 36.39
N ASP A 30 21.01 -29.97 36.91
CA ASP A 30 19.89 -29.08 36.56
C ASP A 30 19.98 -28.57 35.12
N ASN A 31 21.20 -28.49 34.56
CA ASN A 31 21.44 -28.00 33.21
C ASN A 31 21.54 -29.11 32.15
N LEU A 32 21.70 -30.37 32.56
CA LEU A 32 21.59 -31.57 31.71
C LEU A 32 20.12 -31.83 31.37
N THR A 33 19.53 -30.95 30.58
CA THR A 33 18.12 -31.00 30.15
C THR A 33 17.96 -31.54 28.74
N LEU A 34 16.73 -31.81 28.32
CA LEU A 34 16.45 -32.30 26.97
C LEU A 34 16.79 -31.30 25.87
N PHE A 35 16.91 -30.01 26.16
CA PHE A 35 16.96 -28.93 25.16
C PHE A 35 18.31 -28.19 25.12
N ASN A 36 19.21 -28.46 26.07
CA ASN A 36 20.49 -27.74 26.20
C ASN A 36 21.64 -28.41 25.44
N ILE A 37 22.62 -27.59 25.06
CA ILE A 37 23.97 -28.03 24.71
C ILE A 37 24.92 -27.53 25.81
N LEU A 38 25.68 -28.45 26.41
CA LEU A 38 26.67 -28.15 27.42
C LEU A 38 28.08 -28.47 26.91
N THR A 39 29.03 -27.62 27.26
CA THR A 39 30.44 -27.81 26.94
C THR A 39 31.22 -28.00 28.24
N PHE A 40 31.96 -29.09 28.36
CA PHE A 40 32.79 -29.42 29.51
C PHE A 40 34.26 -29.39 29.09
N TYR A 41 35.04 -28.48 29.65
CA TYR A 41 36.48 -28.39 29.40
C TYR A 41 37.27 -28.92 30.59
N ILE A 42 38.20 -29.84 30.31
CA ILE A 42 39.08 -30.46 31.31
C ILE A 42 40.50 -29.92 31.08
N PRO A 43 40.99 -28.96 31.89
CA PRO A 43 42.25 -28.29 31.65
C PRO A 43 43.45 -29.23 31.57
N ASN A 44 43.54 -30.17 32.51
CA ASN A 44 44.67 -31.12 32.61
C ASN A 44 44.78 -32.04 31.38
N GLN A 45 43.67 -32.27 30.67
CA GLN A 45 43.63 -33.11 29.47
C GLN A 45 43.59 -32.29 28.19
N LYS A 46 43.43 -30.96 28.27
CA LYS A 46 43.16 -30.07 27.14
C LYS A 46 42.04 -30.62 26.25
N ARG A 47 41.03 -31.22 26.88
CA ARG A 47 39.94 -31.97 26.24
C ARG A 47 38.62 -31.26 26.48
N MET A 48 37.80 -31.19 25.44
CA MET A 48 36.47 -30.60 25.49
C MET A 48 35.42 -31.64 25.10
N TYR A 49 34.40 -31.81 25.94
CA TYR A 49 33.21 -32.59 25.64
C TYR A 49 32.05 -31.65 25.33
N ILE A 50 31.29 -31.94 24.28
CA ILE A 50 30.07 -31.23 23.90
C ILE A 50 28.93 -32.21 24.09
N TRP A 51 28.14 -32.03 25.14
CA TRP A 51 26.96 -32.84 25.42
C TRP A 51 25.72 -32.20 24.78
N ILE A 52 24.93 -33.00 24.06
CA ILE A 52 23.76 -32.56 23.32
C ILE A 52 22.51 -33.24 23.90
N GLY A 53 21.59 -32.45 24.43
CA GLY A 53 20.28 -32.93 24.87
C GLY A 53 19.48 -33.57 23.72
N LYS A 54 18.65 -34.55 24.07
CA LYS A 54 17.91 -35.39 23.09
C LYS A 54 16.96 -34.61 22.17
N ARG A 55 16.45 -33.46 22.61
CA ARG A 55 15.46 -32.62 21.91
C ARG A 55 15.98 -31.22 21.60
N VAL A 56 17.30 -31.02 21.59
CA VAL A 56 17.91 -29.75 21.18
C VAL A 56 17.42 -29.34 19.79
N SER A 57 17.08 -28.05 19.65
CA SER A 57 16.60 -27.46 18.40
C SER A 57 17.65 -27.49 17.28
N GLN A 58 17.20 -27.40 16.03
CA GLN A 58 18.12 -27.37 14.89
C GLN A 58 18.96 -26.07 14.86
N SER A 59 18.40 -24.96 15.34
CA SER A 59 19.10 -23.67 15.47
C SER A 59 20.32 -23.81 16.39
N LEU A 60 20.17 -24.38 17.59
CA LEU A 60 21.29 -24.65 18.50
C LEU A 60 22.31 -25.63 17.89
N LYS A 61 21.83 -26.70 17.23
CA LYS A 61 22.71 -27.67 16.56
C LYS A 61 23.59 -27.03 15.49
N SER A 62 23.09 -26.00 14.81
CA SER A 62 23.85 -25.29 13.77
C SER A 62 25.12 -24.61 14.29
N HIS A 63 25.17 -24.30 15.59
CA HIS A 63 26.34 -23.68 16.24
C HIS A 63 27.43 -24.69 16.64
N ILE A 64 27.11 -26.00 16.72
CA ILE A 64 28.06 -27.06 17.15
C ILE A 64 29.41 -26.99 16.42
N PRO A 65 29.49 -26.84 15.08
CA PRO A 65 30.76 -26.78 14.37
C PRO A 65 31.66 -25.62 14.80
N GLN A 66 31.08 -24.56 15.38
CA GLN A 66 31.78 -23.34 15.78
C GLN A 66 32.10 -23.28 17.28
N ILE A 67 31.56 -24.18 18.11
CA ILE A 67 31.73 -24.14 19.57
C ILE A 67 33.20 -24.04 19.97
N ARG A 68 34.08 -24.86 19.37
CA ARG A 68 35.52 -24.83 19.67
C ARG A 68 36.14 -23.47 19.38
N SER A 69 35.86 -22.89 18.21
CA SER A 69 36.46 -21.61 17.81
C SER A 69 35.88 -20.43 18.59
N ALA A 70 34.62 -20.54 19.04
CA ALA A 70 33.99 -19.55 19.90
C ALA A 70 34.56 -19.60 21.32
N ILE A 71 34.63 -20.78 21.95
CA ILE A 71 35.25 -20.96 23.28
C ILE A 71 36.72 -20.51 23.28
N SER A 72 37.52 -20.89 22.28
CA SER A 72 38.92 -20.46 22.20
C SER A 72 39.09 -18.94 21.99
N ARG A 73 38.06 -18.24 21.50
CA ARG A 73 38.07 -16.79 21.33
C ARG A 73 37.65 -16.06 22.61
N GLU A 74 36.59 -16.55 23.27
CA GLU A 74 36.08 -16.01 24.53
C GLU A 74 37.01 -16.33 25.71
N HIS A 75 37.66 -17.50 25.66
CA HIS A 75 38.58 -18.00 26.68
C HIS A 75 39.91 -18.46 26.05
N PRO A 76 40.80 -17.52 25.64
CA PRO A 76 42.07 -17.83 24.99
C PRO A 76 43.03 -18.68 25.84
N GLU A 77 42.84 -18.69 27.16
CA GLU A 77 43.61 -19.51 28.08
C GLU A 77 43.30 -21.02 27.98
N LEU A 78 42.13 -21.38 27.42
CA LEU A 78 41.69 -22.76 27.28
C LEU A 78 42.25 -23.36 25.98
N GLN A 79 43.38 -24.03 26.10
CA GLN A 79 43.96 -24.78 24.99
C GLN A 79 43.18 -26.08 24.76
N ILE A 80 42.47 -26.19 23.64
CA ILE A 80 41.68 -27.36 23.27
C ILE A 80 42.43 -28.17 22.20
N ILE A 81 42.88 -29.38 22.56
CA ILE A 81 43.56 -30.32 21.65
C ILE A 81 42.54 -31.28 21.02
N ARG A 82 41.57 -31.76 21.79
CA ARG A 82 40.55 -32.72 21.33
C ARG A 82 39.16 -32.26 21.72
N ASN A 83 38.22 -32.37 20.80
CA ASN A 83 36.78 -32.17 21.03
C ASN A 83 36.01 -33.46 20.74
N ILE A 84 35.10 -33.82 21.64
CA ILE A 84 34.25 -35.02 21.52
C ILE A 84 32.80 -34.57 21.67
N THR A 85 31.95 -34.97 20.74
CA THR A 85 30.51 -34.69 20.79
C THR A 85 29.79 -35.93 21.31
N ILE A 86 28.92 -35.74 22.30
CA ILE A 86 28.16 -36.80 22.98
C ILE A 86 26.68 -36.45 22.86
N GLU A 87 25.88 -37.39 22.36
CA GLU A 87 24.43 -37.27 22.39
C GLU A 87 23.86 -37.86 23.69
N SER A 88 22.82 -37.24 24.23
CA SER A 88 22.17 -37.71 25.45
C SER A 88 21.68 -39.15 25.33
N GLY A 89 22.08 -39.99 26.28
CA GLY A 89 21.83 -41.43 26.30
C GLY A 89 22.94 -42.29 25.68
N LEU A 90 23.97 -41.66 25.10
CA LEU A 90 25.16 -42.30 24.54
C LEU A 90 26.44 -41.85 25.28
N GLU A 91 26.31 -41.47 26.55
CA GLU A 91 27.43 -41.00 27.37
C GLU A 91 28.45 -42.13 27.62
N PRO A 92 29.74 -41.95 27.27
CA PRO A 92 30.76 -42.94 27.60
C PRO A 92 31.07 -42.92 29.11
N PRO A 93 31.43 -44.07 29.74
CA PRO A 93 31.74 -44.13 31.16
C PRO A 93 32.80 -43.11 31.61
N GLU A 94 33.84 -42.89 30.78
CA GLU A 94 34.89 -41.89 31.05
C GLU A 94 34.35 -40.47 31.20
N PHE A 95 33.29 -40.10 30.48
CA PHE A 95 32.68 -38.78 30.58
C PHE A 95 31.91 -38.62 31.89
N LEU A 96 31.18 -39.67 32.29
CA LEU A 96 30.41 -39.69 33.53
C LEU A 96 31.30 -39.63 34.77
N GLU A 97 32.43 -40.36 34.74
CA GLU A 97 33.47 -40.28 35.77
C GLU A 97 34.04 -38.88 35.91
N VAL A 98 34.35 -38.22 34.78
CA VAL A 98 34.88 -36.86 34.75
C VAL A 98 33.91 -35.85 35.37
N ILE A 99 32.62 -35.90 35.00
CA ILE A 99 31.63 -34.94 35.51
C ILE A 99 31.12 -35.31 36.90
N GLY A 100 31.52 -36.46 37.45
CA GLY A 100 31.14 -36.92 38.79
C GLY A 100 29.66 -37.31 38.92
N ILE A 101 29.03 -37.77 37.84
CA ILE A 101 27.60 -38.15 37.83
C ILE A 101 27.46 -39.65 37.54
N GLU A 102 26.75 -40.37 38.41
CA GLU A 102 26.40 -41.76 38.16
C GLU A 102 25.44 -41.90 36.97
N GLU A 103 25.68 -42.89 36.10
CA GLU A 103 24.84 -43.18 34.94
C GLU A 103 23.36 -43.37 35.30
N SER A 104 23.09 -44.06 36.42
CA SER A 104 21.75 -44.31 36.95
C SER A 104 21.01 -43.01 37.29
N THR A 105 21.73 -42.05 37.87
CA THR A 105 21.20 -40.75 38.29
C THR A 105 20.89 -39.89 37.07
N LEU A 106 21.81 -39.82 36.10
CA LEU A 106 21.58 -39.11 34.84
C LEU A 106 20.37 -39.68 34.08
N LYS A 107 20.30 -41.01 33.91
CA LYS A 107 19.17 -41.67 33.23
C LYS A 107 17.84 -41.42 33.94
N SER A 108 17.82 -41.48 35.27
CA SER A 108 16.61 -41.24 36.05
C SER A 108 16.16 -39.77 35.93
N ASN A 109 17.09 -38.82 35.99
CA ASN A 109 16.82 -37.40 35.79
C ASN A 109 16.22 -37.11 34.40
N ILE A 110 16.90 -37.57 33.34
CA ILE A 110 16.45 -37.38 31.95
C ILE A 110 15.07 -38.02 31.73
N ARG A 111 14.84 -39.24 32.23
CA ARG A 111 13.53 -39.90 32.14
C ARG A 111 12.45 -39.17 32.91
N GLY A 112 12.77 -38.63 34.09
CA GLY A 112 11.87 -37.81 34.88
C GLY A 112 11.48 -36.52 34.15
N LEU A 113 12.43 -35.87 33.49
CA LEU A 113 12.19 -34.72 32.62
C LEU A 113 11.31 -35.10 31.43
N GLU A 114 11.60 -36.20 30.73
CA GLU A 114 10.77 -36.67 29.61
C GLU A 114 9.31 -36.89 30.03
N ILE A 115 9.07 -37.56 31.16
CA ILE A 115 7.70 -37.83 31.65
C ILE A 115 6.97 -36.54 32.01
N LYS A 116 7.65 -35.60 32.68
CA LYS A 116 7.06 -34.31 33.09
C LYS A 116 6.76 -33.40 31.89
N LEU A 117 7.61 -33.42 30.87
CA LEU A 117 7.52 -32.51 29.73
C LEU A 117 6.60 -33.04 28.62
N LEU A 118 6.33 -34.35 28.57
CA LEU A 118 5.51 -34.95 27.52
C LEU A 118 4.10 -34.35 27.40
N PRO A 119 3.35 -34.07 28.48
CA PRO A 119 2.05 -33.40 28.39
C PRO A 119 2.17 -31.98 27.81
N VAL A 120 3.19 -31.23 28.22
CA VAL A 120 3.43 -29.85 27.74
C VAL A 120 3.77 -29.84 26.25
N LEU A 121 4.64 -30.76 25.82
CA LEU A 121 5.01 -30.91 24.40
C LEU A 121 3.83 -31.34 23.53
N SER A 122 2.97 -32.23 24.06
CA SER A 122 1.74 -32.63 23.36
C SER A 122 0.80 -31.43 23.17
N GLU A 123 0.63 -30.63 24.22
CA GLU A 123 -0.19 -29.42 24.16
C GLU A 123 0.39 -28.38 23.20
N ILE A 124 1.71 -28.15 23.20
CA ILE A 124 2.39 -27.30 22.23
C ILE A 124 2.09 -27.74 20.80
N ASN A 125 2.21 -29.04 20.51
CA ASN A 125 1.94 -29.56 19.16
C ASN A 125 0.47 -29.37 18.75
N ARG A 126 -0.47 -29.61 19.67
CA ARG A 126 -1.90 -29.37 19.45
C ARG A 126 -2.17 -27.90 19.13
N LEU A 127 -1.56 -26.99 19.89
CA LEU A 127 -1.69 -25.55 19.69
C LEU A 127 -1.05 -25.12 18.37
N LYS A 128 0.11 -25.64 17.98
CA LYS A 128 0.74 -25.36 16.67
C LYS A 128 -0.20 -25.68 15.52
N SER A 129 -0.80 -26.86 15.52
CA SER A 129 -1.79 -27.23 14.49
C SER A 129 -3.01 -26.30 14.46
N GLN A 130 -3.43 -25.78 15.61
CA GLN A 130 -4.51 -24.77 15.67
C GLN A 130 -4.05 -23.42 15.12
N THR A 131 -2.85 -22.97 15.48
CA THR A 131 -2.24 -21.74 14.97
C THR A 131 -2.16 -21.75 13.45
N ASP A 132 -1.64 -22.84 12.86
CA ASP A 132 -1.51 -22.99 11.41
C ASP A 132 -2.88 -22.94 10.72
N LYS A 133 -3.89 -23.60 11.31
CA LYS A 133 -5.26 -23.55 10.80
C LYS A 133 -5.81 -22.12 10.78
N TYR A 134 -5.66 -21.38 11.88
CA TYR A 134 -6.13 -19.99 11.94
C TYR A 134 -5.38 -19.09 10.95
N PHE A 135 -4.09 -19.30 10.79
CA PHE A 135 -3.27 -18.51 9.86
C PHE A 135 -3.67 -18.75 8.39
N ILE A 136 -3.96 -20.00 8.01
CA ILE A 136 -4.43 -20.35 6.65
C ILE A 136 -5.81 -19.74 6.36
N LEU A 137 -6.66 -19.61 7.38
CA LEU A 137 -7.99 -19.00 7.27
C LEU A 137 -7.98 -17.47 7.38
N ASP A 138 -6.79 -16.85 7.35
CA ASP A 138 -6.58 -15.41 7.56
C ASP A 138 -7.15 -14.87 8.89
N GLU A 139 -7.39 -15.75 9.88
CA GLU A 139 -7.82 -15.41 11.23
C GLU A 139 -6.61 -15.03 12.11
N PHE A 140 -5.85 -14.03 11.69
CA PHE A 140 -4.55 -13.69 12.27
C PHE A 140 -4.60 -13.36 13.77
N GLU A 141 -5.65 -12.69 14.25
CA GLU A 141 -5.80 -12.41 15.69
C GLU A 141 -5.90 -13.69 16.52
N ASN A 142 -6.62 -14.70 16.02
CA ASN A 142 -6.75 -15.99 16.69
C ASN A 142 -5.42 -16.75 16.64
N ALA A 143 -4.73 -16.72 15.50
CA ALA A 143 -3.39 -17.30 15.37
C ALA A 143 -2.40 -16.69 16.37
N ILE A 144 -2.40 -15.36 16.53
CA ILE A 144 -1.56 -14.64 17.51
C ILE A 144 -1.89 -15.07 18.94
N LYS A 145 -3.18 -15.11 19.32
CA LYS A 145 -3.61 -15.52 20.67
C LYS A 145 -3.17 -16.93 21.02
N ILE A 146 -3.23 -17.87 20.07
CA ILE A 146 -2.77 -19.25 20.29
C ILE A 146 -1.24 -19.31 20.35
N SER A 147 -0.54 -18.59 19.47
CA SER A 147 0.92 -18.53 19.48
C SER A 147 1.48 -17.96 20.80
N GLN A 148 0.82 -16.96 21.40
CA GLN A 148 1.16 -16.47 22.74
C GLN A 148 1.03 -17.53 23.84
N LYS A 149 0.07 -18.47 23.72
CA LYS A 149 -0.01 -19.61 24.65
C LYS A 149 1.15 -20.57 24.47
N ILE A 150 1.60 -20.78 23.22
CA ILE A 150 2.78 -21.59 22.92
C ILE A 150 4.04 -20.95 23.53
N VAL A 151 4.20 -19.62 23.43
CA VAL A 151 5.29 -18.89 24.10
C VAL A 151 5.28 -19.12 25.61
N ALA A 152 4.11 -19.05 26.25
CA ALA A 152 4.01 -19.28 27.70
C ALA A 152 4.42 -20.72 28.09
N LEU A 153 4.04 -21.72 27.28
CA LEU A 153 4.45 -23.11 27.49
C LEU A 153 5.94 -23.33 27.21
N ALA A 154 6.49 -22.67 26.19
CA ALA A 154 7.92 -22.70 25.87
C ALA A 154 8.76 -22.16 27.02
N LYS A 155 8.36 -21.01 27.59
CA LYS A 155 8.97 -20.44 28.81
C LYS A 155 8.92 -21.41 29.99
N ALA A 156 7.80 -22.10 30.19
CA ALA A 156 7.65 -23.04 31.30
C ALA A 156 8.62 -24.23 31.21
N ILE A 157 9.11 -24.55 30.00
CA ILE A 157 10.05 -25.66 29.77
C ILE A 157 11.46 -25.19 29.42
N ASN A 158 11.72 -23.88 29.47
CA ASN A 158 12.96 -23.22 29.05
C ASN A 158 13.38 -23.60 27.61
N ASP A 159 12.41 -23.64 26.69
CA ASP A 159 12.65 -23.84 25.26
C ASP A 159 12.68 -22.49 24.54
N ASP A 160 13.79 -21.76 24.69
CA ASP A 160 13.90 -20.42 24.11
C ASP A 160 13.88 -20.42 22.56
N SER A 161 14.18 -21.57 21.90
CA SER A 161 14.04 -21.70 20.44
C SER A 161 12.60 -21.52 20.05
N LEU A 162 11.73 -22.27 20.73
CA LEU A 162 10.31 -22.26 20.44
C LEU A 162 9.71 -20.89 20.77
N GLU A 163 10.16 -20.26 21.85
CA GLU A 163 9.78 -18.88 22.16
C GLU A 163 10.09 -17.93 21.00
N GLN A 164 11.34 -17.94 20.52
CA GLN A 164 11.75 -17.05 19.44
C GLN A 164 11.03 -17.35 18.11
N ASP A 165 10.85 -18.63 17.78
CA ASP A 165 10.10 -19.05 16.58
C ASP A 165 8.67 -18.54 16.63
N GLN A 166 8.03 -18.57 17.80
CA GLN A 166 6.68 -18.05 17.96
C GLN A 166 6.63 -16.52 17.95
N TYR A 167 7.63 -15.81 18.49
CA TYR A 167 7.68 -14.35 18.34
C TYR A 167 7.80 -13.92 16.88
N ASN A 168 8.68 -14.55 16.11
CA ASN A 168 8.80 -14.28 14.68
C ASN A 168 7.48 -14.55 13.94
N PHE A 169 6.79 -15.64 14.29
CA PHE A 169 5.47 -15.95 13.74
C PHE A 169 4.42 -14.89 14.11
N ILE A 170 4.39 -14.42 15.36
CA ILE A 170 3.47 -13.38 15.82
C ILE A 170 3.70 -12.08 15.03
N ASP A 171 4.96 -11.69 14.83
CA ASP A 171 5.30 -10.49 14.07
C ASP A 171 4.83 -10.60 12.60
N GLU A 172 5.02 -11.76 11.97
CA GLU A 172 4.49 -12.02 10.62
C GLU A 172 2.97 -11.93 10.60
N ALA A 173 2.28 -12.60 11.53
CA ALA A 173 0.82 -12.58 11.63
C ALA A 173 0.27 -11.16 11.85
N GLN A 174 0.93 -10.34 12.67
CA GLN A 174 0.56 -8.94 12.88
C GLN A 174 0.74 -8.11 11.60
N SER A 175 1.84 -8.32 10.87
CA SER A 175 2.08 -7.65 9.59
C SER A 175 0.99 -8.00 8.58
N ARG A 176 0.60 -9.27 8.48
CA ARG A 176 -0.48 -9.72 7.58
C ARG A 176 -1.86 -9.21 8.02
N ALA A 177 -2.14 -9.18 9.32
CA ALA A 177 -3.38 -8.62 9.85
C ALA A 177 -3.57 -7.15 9.42
N ARG A 178 -2.54 -6.31 9.61
CA ARG A 178 -2.58 -4.90 9.20
C ARG A 178 -2.74 -4.73 7.70
N ALA A 179 -2.08 -5.57 6.90
CA ALA A 179 -2.23 -5.56 5.45
C ALA A 179 -3.67 -5.91 5.03
N SER A 180 -4.27 -6.91 5.68
CA SER A 180 -5.66 -7.33 5.45
C SER A 180 -6.66 -6.23 5.83
N GLU A 181 -6.49 -5.60 6.99
CA GLU A 181 -7.32 -4.45 7.43
C GLU A 181 -7.27 -3.30 6.42
N THR A 182 -6.06 -2.97 5.94
CA THR A 182 -5.90 -1.90 4.95
C THR A 182 -6.56 -2.25 3.62
N LEU A 183 -6.42 -3.50 3.17
CA LEU A 183 -7.10 -3.99 1.98
C LEU A 183 -8.63 -3.87 2.14
N HIS A 184 -9.16 -4.26 3.28
CA HIS A 184 -10.58 -4.14 3.58
C HIS A 184 -11.07 -2.68 3.62
N GLU A 185 -10.26 -1.76 4.16
CA GLU A 185 -10.55 -0.32 4.12
C GLU A 185 -10.66 0.17 2.67
N ILE A 186 -9.69 -0.17 1.82
CA ILE A 186 -9.67 0.20 0.40
C ILE A 186 -10.91 -0.37 -0.29
N GLU A 187 -11.22 -1.65 -0.10
CA GLU A 187 -12.39 -2.30 -0.68
C GLU A 187 -13.71 -1.63 -0.25
N SER A 188 -13.86 -1.32 1.03
CA SER A 188 -15.04 -0.64 1.57
C SER A 188 -15.22 0.75 0.97
N LEU A 189 -14.12 1.51 0.83
CA LEU A 189 -14.12 2.83 0.20
C LEU A 189 -14.46 2.72 -1.29
N CYS A 190 -13.82 1.82 -2.04
CA CYS A 190 -14.09 1.59 -3.45
C CYS A 190 -15.53 1.15 -3.68
N LYS A 191 -16.11 0.34 -2.79
CA LYS A 191 -17.51 -0.07 -2.87
C LYS A 191 -18.46 1.12 -2.73
N LYS A 192 -18.25 1.98 -1.73
CA LYS A 192 -19.04 3.21 -1.55
C LYS A 192 -18.89 4.15 -2.74
N ALA A 193 -17.64 4.36 -3.18
CA ALA A 193 -17.34 5.20 -4.32
C ALA A 193 -17.94 4.67 -5.62
N THR A 194 -18.02 3.36 -5.80
CA THR A 194 -18.70 2.76 -6.97
C THR A 194 -20.18 3.09 -6.97
N MET A 195 -20.85 3.04 -5.82
CA MET A 195 -22.27 3.40 -5.71
C MET A 195 -22.49 4.89 -6.01
N GLU A 196 -21.63 5.76 -5.47
CA GLU A 196 -21.69 7.20 -5.71
C GLU A 196 -21.35 7.55 -7.17
N PHE A 197 -20.33 6.90 -7.74
CA PHE A 197 -19.98 7.02 -9.16
C PHE A 197 -21.18 6.65 -10.04
N ASP A 198 -21.79 5.49 -9.83
CA ASP A 198 -22.94 5.04 -10.63
C ASP A 198 -24.14 6.01 -10.52
N GLN A 199 -24.32 6.67 -9.36
CA GLN A 199 -25.33 7.71 -9.20
C GLN A 199 -24.98 8.99 -9.97
N LEU A 200 -23.73 9.45 -9.88
CA LEU A 200 -23.25 10.63 -10.63
C LEU A 200 -23.34 10.43 -12.14
N ILE A 201 -23.12 9.20 -12.63
CA ILE A 201 -23.33 8.87 -14.05
C ILE A 201 -24.80 9.01 -14.45
N LYS A 202 -25.74 8.54 -13.61
CA LYS A 202 -27.19 8.67 -13.88
C LYS A 202 -27.65 10.12 -13.86
N ASP A 203 -27.04 10.93 -13.00
CA ASP A 203 -27.28 12.38 -12.91
C ASP A 203 -26.48 13.17 -13.96
N GLU A 204 -25.83 12.47 -14.91
CA GLU A 204 -25.00 13.03 -15.99
C GLU A 204 -23.88 13.97 -15.52
N ASN A 205 -23.44 13.80 -14.27
CA ASN A 205 -22.40 14.60 -13.63
C ASN A 205 -21.01 13.96 -13.78
N TYR A 206 -20.59 13.79 -15.03
CA TYR A 206 -19.38 13.07 -15.39
C TYR A 206 -18.10 13.68 -14.79
N GLN A 207 -18.04 15.00 -14.65
CA GLN A 207 -16.86 15.67 -14.08
C GLN A 207 -16.66 15.31 -12.61
N LYS A 208 -17.74 15.28 -11.82
CA LYS A 208 -17.66 14.83 -10.42
C LYS A 208 -17.40 13.33 -10.31
N ALA A 209 -17.99 12.53 -11.20
CA ALA A 209 -17.75 11.09 -11.25
C ALA A 209 -16.27 10.79 -11.48
N HIS A 210 -15.65 11.43 -12.46
CA HIS A 210 -14.22 11.29 -12.73
C HIS A 210 -13.36 11.74 -11.55
N LYS A 211 -13.67 12.90 -10.97
CA LYS A 211 -12.93 13.44 -9.83
C LYS A 211 -12.96 12.50 -8.61
N LEU A 212 -14.10 11.87 -8.33
CA LEU A 212 -14.23 10.90 -7.25
C LEU A 212 -13.22 9.75 -7.38
N VAL A 213 -13.03 9.25 -8.60
CA VAL A 213 -12.08 8.15 -8.88
C VAL A 213 -10.63 8.64 -8.78
N GLU A 214 -10.33 9.83 -9.29
CA GLU A 214 -9.00 10.47 -9.14
C GLU A 214 -8.63 10.72 -7.68
N ASP A 215 -9.56 11.21 -6.86
CA ASP A 215 -9.33 11.43 -5.43
C ASP A 215 -8.97 10.10 -4.70
N ILE A 216 -9.56 8.98 -5.13
CA ILE A 216 -9.22 7.65 -4.61
C ILE A 216 -7.85 7.19 -5.10
N LYS A 217 -7.51 7.41 -6.39
CA LYS A 217 -6.17 7.11 -6.91
C LYS A 217 -5.12 7.85 -6.08
N ILE A 218 -5.23 9.17 -5.97
CA ILE A 218 -4.26 10.01 -5.24
C ILE A 218 -4.11 9.57 -3.78
N LYS A 219 -5.20 9.17 -3.12
CA LYS A 219 -5.17 8.72 -1.72
C LYS A 219 -4.30 7.47 -1.51
N PHE A 220 -4.24 6.56 -2.49
CA PHE A 220 -3.64 5.23 -2.32
C PHE A 220 -2.46 4.91 -3.26
N GLU A 221 -2.28 5.64 -4.35
CA GLU A 221 -1.30 5.37 -5.42
C GLU A 221 0.14 5.27 -4.92
N ASN A 222 0.51 6.09 -3.93
CA ASN A 222 1.86 6.06 -3.35
C ASN A 222 2.13 4.87 -2.43
N LYS A 223 1.10 4.11 -2.04
CA LYS A 223 1.21 3.03 -1.05
C LYS A 223 0.80 1.66 -1.61
N TYR A 224 -0.12 1.63 -2.57
CA TYR A 224 -0.71 0.40 -3.08
C TYR A 224 -0.95 0.47 -4.59
N SER A 225 -0.76 -0.66 -5.26
CA SER A 225 -1.16 -0.82 -6.66
C SER A 225 -2.67 -1.09 -6.72
N LEU A 226 -3.49 -0.04 -6.88
CA LEU A 226 -4.96 -0.19 -6.92
C LEU A 226 -5.45 -1.16 -8.01
N SER A 227 -4.68 -1.34 -9.08
CA SER A 227 -4.96 -2.30 -10.16
C SER A 227 -4.96 -3.77 -9.70
N THR A 228 -4.34 -4.10 -8.56
CA THR A 228 -4.31 -5.47 -8.03
C THR A 228 -5.47 -5.76 -7.07
N ILE A 229 -6.26 -4.75 -6.70
CA ILE A 229 -7.42 -4.89 -5.79
C ILE A 229 -8.69 -4.96 -6.65
N PRO A 230 -9.44 -6.09 -6.67
CA PRO A 230 -10.53 -6.30 -7.64
C PRO A 230 -11.58 -5.19 -7.68
N LEU A 231 -12.04 -4.71 -6.52
CA LEU A 231 -13.05 -3.63 -6.46
C LEU A 231 -12.50 -2.27 -6.92
N ALA A 232 -11.24 -1.98 -6.59
CA ALA A 232 -10.60 -0.76 -7.07
C ALA A 232 -10.41 -0.83 -8.59
N GLN A 233 -9.90 -1.95 -9.11
CA GLN A 233 -9.75 -2.19 -10.55
C GLN A 233 -11.07 -2.03 -11.30
N GLN A 234 -12.17 -2.56 -10.77
CA GLN A 234 -13.50 -2.37 -11.38
C GLN A 234 -13.92 -0.90 -11.43
N LEU A 235 -13.70 -0.14 -10.36
CA LEU A 235 -13.99 1.30 -10.33
C LEU A 235 -13.14 2.07 -11.35
N LEU A 236 -11.84 1.75 -11.43
CA LEU A 236 -10.93 2.36 -12.41
C LEU A 236 -11.37 2.08 -13.85
N LEU A 237 -11.71 0.83 -14.16
CA LEU A 237 -12.20 0.45 -15.48
C LEU A 237 -13.52 1.14 -15.83
N LYS A 238 -14.42 1.35 -14.85
CA LYS A 238 -15.67 2.09 -15.08
C LYS A 238 -15.38 3.55 -15.49
N ASP A 239 -14.47 4.21 -14.78
CA ASP A 239 -14.04 5.57 -15.09
C ASP A 239 -13.38 5.66 -16.47
N GLU A 240 -12.40 4.79 -16.76
CA GLU A 240 -11.71 4.74 -18.05
C GLU A 240 -12.68 4.57 -19.22
N ASN A 241 -13.64 3.63 -19.09
CA ASN A 241 -14.66 3.39 -20.10
C ASN A 241 -15.60 4.59 -20.28
N MET A 242 -15.99 5.25 -19.19
CA MET A 242 -16.79 6.47 -19.25
C MET A 242 -16.03 7.58 -19.98
N VAL A 243 -14.78 7.86 -19.59
CA VAL A 243 -13.94 8.89 -20.21
C VAL A 243 -13.75 8.60 -21.70
N TYR A 244 -13.48 7.34 -22.07
CA TYR A 244 -13.34 6.94 -23.46
C TYR A 244 -14.61 7.18 -24.27
N ARG A 245 -15.77 6.76 -23.76
CA ARG A 245 -17.07 6.99 -24.41
C ARG A 245 -17.33 8.49 -24.61
N LEU A 246 -17.12 9.29 -23.57
CA LEU A 246 -17.33 10.74 -23.63
C LEU A 246 -16.43 11.41 -24.66
N LYS A 247 -15.16 10.96 -24.82
CA LYS A 247 -14.27 11.47 -25.87
C LYS A 247 -14.84 11.22 -27.26
N ILE A 248 -15.39 10.04 -27.52
CA ILE A 248 -16.00 9.71 -28.83
C ILE A 248 -17.23 10.58 -29.09
N GLU A 249 -18.09 10.76 -28.08
CA GLU A 249 -19.31 11.57 -28.18
C GLU A 249 -19.00 13.07 -28.34
N GLN A 250 -17.90 13.54 -27.75
CA GLN A 250 -17.48 14.94 -27.75
C GLN A 250 -16.67 15.34 -29.01
N GLU A 251 -16.03 14.40 -29.69
CA GLU A 251 -15.23 14.67 -30.90
C GLU A 251 -16.02 15.34 -32.05
N PRO A 252 -17.25 14.92 -32.40
CA PRO A 252 -18.08 15.62 -33.39
C PRO A 252 -18.43 17.05 -32.95
N ILE A 253 -18.68 17.27 -31.66
CA ILE A 253 -19.01 18.59 -31.10
C ILE A 253 -17.80 19.53 -31.23
N ILE A 254 -16.59 19.02 -30.96
CA ILE A 254 -15.34 19.77 -31.19
C ILE A 254 -15.23 20.18 -32.66
N LYS A 255 -15.47 19.24 -33.59
CA LYS A 255 -15.41 19.53 -35.03
C LYS A 255 -16.46 20.53 -35.47
N GLU A 256 -17.69 20.45 -34.93
CA GLU A 256 -18.75 21.41 -35.19
C GLU A 256 -18.35 22.81 -34.74
N ILE A 257 -17.84 22.94 -33.51
CA ILE A 257 -17.32 24.20 -32.97
C ILE A 257 -16.17 24.73 -33.84
N GLU A 258 -15.23 23.88 -34.25
CA GLU A 258 -14.10 24.28 -35.10
C GLU A 258 -14.55 24.71 -36.50
N LEU A 259 -15.54 24.03 -37.09
CA LEU A 259 -16.11 24.41 -38.38
C LEU A 259 -16.84 25.75 -38.30
N PHE A 260 -17.61 25.96 -37.22
CA PHE A 260 -18.32 27.21 -36.97
C PHE A 260 -17.35 28.38 -36.76
N ILE A 261 -16.27 28.18 -35.99
CA ILE A 261 -15.21 29.20 -35.84
C ILE A 261 -14.60 29.53 -37.21
N LYS A 262 -14.27 28.52 -38.03
CA LYS A 262 -13.65 28.74 -39.35
C LYS A 262 -14.58 29.40 -40.36
N SER A 263 -15.89 29.09 -40.35
CA SER A 263 -16.84 29.78 -41.23
C SER A 263 -16.91 31.25 -40.84
N PHE A 264 -16.97 31.53 -39.53
CA PHE A 264 -17.00 32.89 -39.02
C PHE A 264 -15.74 33.71 -39.37
N GLU A 265 -14.54 33.13 -39.21
CA GLU A 265 -13.29 33.80 -39.58
C GLU A 265 -13.22 34.17 -41.07
N LYS A 266 -13.91 33.41 -41.95
CA LYS A 266 -13.90 33.60 -43.41
C LYS A 266 -14.97 34.58 -43.90
N SER A 267 -16.13 34.62 -43.26
CA SER A 267 -17.26 35.48 -43.62
C SER A 267 -17.48 36.54 -42.54
N PHE A 268 -16.51 37.45 -42.40
CA PHE A 268 -16.51 38.53 -41.40
C PHE A 268 -17.59 39.58 -41.74
N SER A 269 -18.87 39.20 -41.61
CA SER A 269 -20.01 40.11 -41.73
C SER A 269 -20.64 40.30 -40.35
N LYS A 270 -20.93 41.56 -40.01
CA LYS A 270 -21.57 41.96 -38.75
C LYS A 270 -22.98 41.37 -38.55
N HIS A 271 -23.55 40.74 -39.57
CA HIS A 271 -24.86 40.10 -39.54
C HIS A 271 -24.88 38.75 -38.79
N ASN A 272 -23.73 38.15 -38.49
CA ASN A 272 -23.68 36.80 -37.89
C ASN A 272 -23.64 36.79 -36.35
N LEU A 273 -23.81 37.94 -35.68
CA LEU A 273 -23.79 37.99 -34.20
C LEU A 273 -24.94 37.19 -33.57
N ASN A 274 -26.12 37.17 -34.19
CA ASN A 274 -27.25 36.37 -33.71
C ASN A 274 -26.95 34.87 -33.84
N GLU A 275 -26.39 34.44 -34.97
CA GLU A 275 -25.99 33.05 -35.17
C GLU A 275 -24.96 32.58 -34.13
N ILE A 276 -23.97 33.42 -33.79
CA ILE A 276 -22.99 33.10 -32.74
C ILE A 276 -23.67 32.99 -31.37
N ARG A 277 -24.56 33.94 -31.03
CA ARG A 277 -25.27 33.92 -29.75
C ARG A 277 -26.11 32.65 -29.63
N ASP A 278 -26.90 32.34 -30.66
CA ASP A 278 -27.80 31.20 -30.66
C ASP A 278 -27.00 29.88 -30.61
N PHE A 279 -25.85 29.81 -31.31
CA PHE A 279 -24.92 28.68 -31.18
C PHE A 279 -24.35 28.56 -29.77
N LEU A 280 -23.84 29.64 -29.18
CA LEU A 280 -23.28 29.65 -27.83
C LEU A 280 -24.32 29.25 -26.77
N GLU A 281 -25.56 29.73 -26.89
CA GLU A 281 -26.66 29.33 -26.01
C GLU A 281 -26.96 27.83 -26.15
N SER A 282 -27.05 27.31 -27.39
CA SER A 282 -27.28 25.88 -27.62
C SER A 282 -26.20 24.98 -27.02
N LYS A 283 -24.94 25.43 -27.00
CA LYS A 283 -23.81 24.68 -26.43
C LYS A 283 -23.62 24.91 -24.94
N LYS A 284 -24.14 26.01 -24.38
CA LYS A 284 -24.07 26.32 -22.93
C LYS A 284 -24.83 25.28 -22.11
N ASP A 285 -26.00 24.85 -22.59
CA ASP A 285 -26.79 23.82 -21.92
C ASP A 285 -26.07 22.46 -21.94
N MET A 286 -25.31 22.18 -23.00
CA MET A 286 -24.49 20.96 -23.10
C MET A 286 -23.17 21.05 -22.32
N SER A 287 -22.74 22.25 -21.91
CA SER A 287 -21.40 22.49 -21.36
C SER A 287 -21.12 21.82 -20.03
N GLN A 288 -22.16 21.51 -19.27
CA GLN A 288 -22.06 20.80 -17.99
C GLN A 288 -21.66 19.33 -18.15
N HIS A 289 -21.84 18.77 -19.35
CA HIS A 289 -21.53 17.37 -19.66
C HIS A 289 -20.14 17.19 -20.30
N PHE A 290 -19.44 18.28 -20.60
CA PHE A 290 -18.12 18.22 -21.21
C PHE A 290 -17.03 17.92 -20.18
N LEU A 291 -16.33 16.81 -20.43
CA LEU A 291 -15.17 16.41 -19.66
C LEU A 291 -13.88 16.98 -20.27
N ASP A 292 -13.89 17.21 -21.59
CA ASP A 292 -12.74 17.75 -22.31
C ASP A 292 -12.62 19.28 -22.14
N ASP A 293 -11.54 19.71 -21.50
CA ASP A 293 -11.19 21.12 -21.33
C ASP A 293 -10.98 21.84 -22.67
N LYS A 294 -10.68 21.12 -23.75
CA LYS A 294 -10.57 21.67 -25.11
C LYS A 294 -11.91 22.26 -25.57
N ILE A 295 -13.05 21.62 -25.27
CA ILE A 295 -14.36 22.18 -25.62
C ILE A 295 -14.61 23.45 -24.84
N LYS A 296 -14.36 23.43 -23.52
CA LYS A 296 -14.53 24.61 -22.65
C LYS A 296 -13.67 25.78 -23.14
N PHE A 297 -12.42 25.49 -23.51
CA PHE A 297 -11.51 26.47 -24.07
C PHE A 297 -12.00 27.04 -25.41
N LYS A 298 -12.49 26.21 -26.32
CA LYS A 298 -13.02 26.64 -27.62
C LYS A 298 -14.30 27.47 -27.49
N LEU A 299 -15.22 27.09 -26.62
CA LEU A 299 -16.42 27.88 -26.32
C LEU A 299 -16.05 29.24 -25.71
N LYS A 300 -15.03 29.28 -24.84
CA LYS A 300 -14.49 30.54 -24.33
C LYS A 300 -13.93 31.42 -25.44
N GLN A 301 -13.11 30.85 -26.34
CA GLN A 301 -12.60 31.59 -27.51
C GLN A 301 -13.74 32.19 -28.35
N MET A 302 -14.80 31.43 -28.60
CA MET A 302 -15.97 31.94 -29.33
C MET A 302 -16.67 33.08 -28.59
N ASN A 303 -16.85 32.96 -27.27
CA ASN A 303 -17.45 34.02 -26.47
C ASN A 303 -16.60 35.30 -26.48
N ASP A 304 -15.28 35.16 -26.45
CA ASP A 304 -14.35 36.29 -26.55
C ASP A 304 -14.45 36.97 -27.93
N ILE A 305 -14.54 36.18 -29.02
CA ILE A 305 -14.78 36.70 -30.38
C ILE A 305 -16.11 37.44 -30.46
N TYR A 306 -17.20 36.83 -29.95
CA TYR A 306 -18.53 37.43 -29.93
C TYR A 306 -18.52 38.81 -29.23
N ASN A 307 -17.95 38.88 -28.04
CA ASN A 307 -17.91 40.13 -27.26
C ASN A 307 -17.11 41.21 -28.00
N ARG A 308 -15.96 40.86 -28.57
CA ARG A 308 -15.15 41.79 -29.35
C ARG A 308 -15.89 42.32 -30.57
N THR A 309 -16.51 41.43 -31.37
CA THR A 309 -17.26 41.83 -32.56
C THR A 309 -18.47 42.70 -32.21
N ARG A 310 -19.14 42.41 -31.10
CA ARG A 310 -20.24 43.23 -30.58
C ARG A 310 -19.77 44.64 -30.23
N GLU A 311 -18.63 44.77 -29.53
CA GLU A 311 -18.04 46.07 -29.19
C GLU A 311 -17.64 46.87 -30.44
N GLU A 312 -17.01 46.23 -31.42
CA GLU A 312 -16.65 46.86 -32.70
C GLU A 312 -17.89 47.39 -33.44
N LEU A 313 -19.00 46.64 -33.45
CA LEU A 313 -20.26 47.08 -34.05
C LEU A 313 -20.87 48.28 -33.30
N VAL A 314 -20.92 48.23 -31.97
CA VAL A 314 -21.45 49.34 -31.15
C VAL A 314 -20.66 50.62 -31.36
N ASN A 315 -19.33 50.53 -31.43
CA ASN A 315 -18.46 51.67 -31.69
C ASN A 315 -18.71 52.27 -33.08
N GLU A 316 -18.86 51.43 -34.10
CA GLU A 316 -19.16 51.89 -35.45
C GLU A 316 -20.52 52.59 -35.54
N ILE A 317 -21.56 52.02 -34.93
CA ILE A 317 -22.90 52.63 -34.89
C ILE A 317 -22.86 53.96 -34.15
N SER A 318 -22.11 54.05 -33.05
CA SER A 318 -21.94 55.30 -32.30
C SER A 318 -21.28 56.38 -33.15
N GLN A 319 -20.23 56.04 -33.90
CA GLN A 319 -19.58 56.96 -34.83
C GLN A 319 -20.53 57.42 -35.94
N LEU A 320 -21.21 56.48 -36.61
CA LEU A 320 -22.18 56.80 -37.66
C LEU A 320 -23.31 57.69 -37.13
N SER A 321 -23.82 57.39 -35.93
CA SER A 321 -24.87 58.20 -35.28
C SER A 321 -24.39 59.62 -35.01
N SER A 322 -23.14 59.79 -34.55
CA SER A 322 -22.55 61.11 -34.34
C SER A 322 -22.41 61.90 -35.65
N VAL A 323 -22.08 61.25 -36.76
CA VAL A 323 -21.98 61.91 -38.08
C VAL A 323 -23.37 62.30 -38.58
N ALA A 324 -24.37 61.41 -38.46
CA ALA A 324 -25.75 61.69 -38.84
C ALA A 324 -26.31 62.90 -38.08
N LEU A 325 -26.16 62.92 -36.74
CA LEU A 325 -26.59 64.03 -35.91
C LEU A 325 -25.89 65.35 -36.28
N LYS A 326 -24.60 65.30 -36.65
CA LYS A 326 -23.87 66.49 -37.12
C LYS A 326 -24.46 67.03 -38.44
N ASN A 327 -24.75 66.16 -39.40
CA ASN A 327 -25.37 66.54 -40.67
C ASN A 327 -26.77 67.12 -40.47
N MET A 328 -27.55 66.55 -39.55
CA MET A 328 -28.86 67.06 -39.17
C MET A 328 -28.77 68.49 -38.60
N ASN A 329 -27.77 68.75 -37.74
CA ASN A 329 -27.57 70.07 -37.11
C ASN A 329 -27.15 71.17 -38.11
N ILE A 330 -26.50 70.82 -39.22
CA ILE A 330 -26.10 71.78 -40.27
C ILE A 330 -27.13 71.89 -41.41
N GLY A 331 -28.29 71.23 -41.29
CA GLY A 331 -29.38 71.30 -42.27
C GLY A 331 -29.27 70.30 -43.43
N GLU A 332 -28.28 69.40 -43.43
CA GLU A 332 -28.10 68.36 -44.43
C GLU A 332 -28.95 67.12 -44.11
N ILE A 333 -30.27 67.30 -44.10
CA ILE A 333 -31.24 66.27 -43.68
C ILE A 333 -31.12 65.01 -44.54
N SER A 334 -30.91 65.15 -45.86
CA SER A 334 -30.78 64.01 -46.78
C SER A 334 -29.56 63.14 -46.46
N ASN A 335 -28.41 63.76 -46.16
CA ASN A 335 -27.19 63.03 -45.78
C ASN A 335 -27.34 62.36 -44.41
N SER A 336 -28.05 63.00 -43.47
CA SER A 336 -28.35 62.38 -42.18
C SER A 336 -29.26 61.16 -42.33
N LEU A 337 -30.28 61.23 -43.19
CA LEU A 337 -31.19 60.11 -43.48
C LEU A 337 -30.41 58.93 -44.06
N GLU A 338 -29.58 59.15 -45.09
CA GLU A 338 -28.78 58.10 -45.70
C GLU A 338 -27.85 57.39 -44.69
N ILE A 339 -27.30 58.12 -43.72
CA ILE A 339 -26.46 57.51 -42.67
C ILE A 339 -27.31 56.70 -41.68
N PHE A 340 -28.48 57.18 -41.27
CA PHE A 340 -29.39 56.40 -40.43
C PHE A 340 -29.89 55.14 -41.14
N GLU A 341 -30.10 55.21 -42.44
CA GLU A 341 -30.45 54.04 -43.26
C GLU A 341 -29.33 53.01 -43.27
N LYS A 342 -28.07 53.43 -43.43
CA LYS A 342 -26.90 52.55 -43.29
C LYS A 342 -26.77 51.94 -41.89
N ILE A 343 -27.15 52.67 -40.84
CA ILE A 343 -27.19 52.15 -39.47
C ILE A 343 -28.29 51.09 -39.35
N VAL A 344 -29.48 51.36 -39.88
CA VAL A 344 -30.60 50.41 -39.89
C VAL A 344 -30.22 49.16 -40.68
N GLU A 345 -29.61 49.28 -41.86
CA GLU A 345 -29.11 48.13 -42.62
C GLU A 345 -28.10 47.31 -41.81
N LYS A 346 -27.17 47.96 -41.10
CA LYS A 346 -26.17 47.27 -40.26
C LYS A 346 -26.77 46.61 -39.01
N LEU A 347 -27.89 47.12 -38.52
CA LEU A 347 -28.65 46.60 -37.38
C LEU A 347 -29.79 45.66 -37.80
N ASP A 348 -30.14 45.59 -39.09
CA ASP A 348 -31.21 44.73 -39.58
C ASP A 348 -30.66 43.32 -39.72
N PHE A 349 -30.68 42.60 -38.61
CA PHE A 349 -30.21 41.22 -38.51
C PHE A 349 -31.09 40.22 -39.26
N ASP A 350 -32.27 40.63 -39.76
CA ASP A 350 -33.27 39.76 -40.39
C ASP A 350 -33.47 40.01 -41.89
N GLY A 351 -32.83 41.03 -42.48
CA GLY A 351 -32.98 41.38 -43.90
C GLY A 351 -34.42 41.78 -44.30
N LYS A 352 -35.22 42.30 -43.36
CA LYS A 352 -36.62 42.70 -43.60
C LYS A 352 -36.77 44.14 -44.09
N TYR A 353 -35.73 44.96 -43.96
CA TYR A 353 -35.65 46.30 -44.54
C TYR A 353 -35.14 46.28 -46.00
N GLN A 354 -35.70 45.43 -46.85
CA GLN A 354 -35.74 45.78 -48.27
C GLN A 354 -36.87 46.79 -48.46
N ARG A 355 -36.48 48.05 -48.62
CA ARG A 355 -37.38 49.16 -48.94
C ARG A 355 -38.24 48.82 -50.15
N GLY A 356 -39.54 48.91 -49.94
CA GLY A 356 -40.46 49.27 -51.01
C GLY A 356 -40.09 50.66 -51.50
N GLU A 357 -39.41 50.70 -52.64
CA GLU A 357 -39.56 51.82 -53.56
C GLU A 357 -40.82 51.55 -54.40
N GLN A 358 -41.70 52.54 -54.36
CA GLN A 358 -43.02 52.56 -54.96
C GLN A 358 -42.98 52.68 -56.48
N GLU A 359 -44.11 52.27 -57.06
CA GLU A 359 -44.75 52.74 -58.31
C GLU A 359 -44.28 54.09 -58.89
#